data_AF-L9YA29-F1
#
_entry.id   AF-L9YA29-F1
#
_cell.length_a   1.000
_cell.length_b   1.000
_cell.length_c   1.000
_cell.angle_alpha   90.00
_cell.angle_beta   90.00
_cell.angle_gamma   90.00
#
_symmetry.space_group_name_H-M   'P 1'
#
loop_
_entity.id
_entity.type
_entity.pdbx_description
1 polymer ?
#
loop_
_entity_poly.entity_id
_entity_poly.type
_entity_poly.pdbx_seq_one_letter_code
_entity_poly.pdbx_strand_id
1 'polypeptide(L)' 'MTQSDGDREKAAGICANCGELFTVWACRDGTVRPVSPHNACSCDDPSYRVVDEAEVFDGRDLI' A
#
# COMPACT_ATOMS: atom_id res chain seq x y z
N MET A 1 -22.48 11.24 8.30
CA MET A 1 -21.58 10.47 9.18
C MET A 1 -20.24 10.36 8.49
N THR A 2 -19.38 11.36 8.62
CA THR A 2 -18.01 11.33 8.09
C THR A 2 -17.12 10.80 9.21
N GLN A 3 -16.79 9.51 9.16
CA GLN A 3 -15.87 8.90 10.12
C GLN A 3 -14.50 9.54 9.91
N SER A 4 -13.98 10.15 10.97
CA SER A 4 -12.67 10.78 11.04
C SER A 4 -11.58 9.77 10.65
N ASP A 5 -11.09 9.86 9.42
CA ASP A 5 -9.91 9.14 8.91
C ASP A 5 -8.60 9.72 9.47
N GLY A 6 -8.55 10.05 10.77
CA GLY A 6 -7.47 10.84 11.37
C GLY A 6 -6.12 10.11 11.49
N ASP A 7 -6.10 8.78 11.38
CA ASP A 7 -4.91 7.95 11.65
C ASP A 7 -4.50 7.02 10.50
N ARG A 8 -5.01 7.26 9.28
CA ARG A 8 -4.67 6.48 8.09
C ARG A 8 -4.31 7.37 6.91
N GLU A 9 -3.19 7.05 6.27
CA GLU A 9 -2.66 7.75 5.10
C GLU A 9 -2.81 6.88 3.84
N LYS A 10 -3.02 7.50 2.68
CA LYS A 10 -3.03 6.76 1.41
C LYS A 10 -1.60 6.52 0.97
N ALA A 11 -1.28 5.27 0.66
CA ALA A 11 0.02 4.89 0.13
C ALA A 11 -0.13 3.95 -1.09
N ALA A 12 0.96 3.78 -1.83
CA ALA A 12 1.06 2.74 -2.84
C ALA A 12 1.17 1.37 -2.16
N GLY A 13 0.30 0.45 -2.52
CA GLY A 13 0.33 -0.94 -2.07
C GLY A 13 0.70 -1.86 -3.21
N ILE A 14 1.35 -2.97 -2.87
CA ILE A 14 1.63 -4.06 -3.79
C ILE A 14 1.17 -5.38 -3.18
N CYS A 15 0.65 -6.27 -4.02
CA CYS A 15 0.46 -7.67 -3.62
C CYS A 15 1.80 -8.40 -3.69
N ALA A 16 2.25 -8.99 -2.58
CA ALA A 16 3.47 -9.79 -2.53
C ALA A 16 3.37 -11.10 -3.33
N ASN A 17 2.15 -11.54 -3.65
CA ASN A 17 1.91 -12.80 -4.37
C ASN A 17 1.86 -12.59 -5.89
N CYS A 18 1.02 -11.67 -6.38
CA CYS A 18 0.86 -11.42 -7.82
C CYS A 18 1.63 -10.19 -8.34
N GLY A 19 2.14 -9.32 -7.47
CA GLY A 19 2.87 -8.11 -7.86
C GLY A 19 1.99 -6.95 -8.36
N GLU A 20 0.67 -7.07 -8.26
CA GLU A 20 -0.25 -6.02 -8.69
C GLU A 20 -0.17 -4.80 -7.76
N LEU A 21 -0.16 -3.59 -8.35
CA LEU A 21 -0.10 -2.31 -7.64
C LEU A 21 -1.50 -1.70 -7.50
N PHE A 22 -1.80 -1.19 -6.31
CA PHE A 22 -3.10 -0.60 -5.98
C PHE A 22 -2.94 0.42 -4.85
N THR A 23 -4.01 1.16 -4.53
CA THR A 23 -3.98 2.17 -3.47
C THR A 23 -4.45 1.55 -2.15
N VAL A 24 -3.64 1.70 -1.11
CA VAL A 24 -3.93 1.20 0.24
C VAL A 24 -4.00 2.34 1.26
N TRP A 25 -4.70 2.08 2.35
CA TRP A 25 -4.58 2.80 3.60
C TRP A 25 -3.45 2.19 4.42
N ALA A 26 -2.42 2.99 4.71
CA ALA A 26 -1.41 2.71 5.72
C ALA A 26 -1.89 3.30 7.05
N CYS A 27 -2.19 2.42 8.00
CA CYS A 27 -2.56 2.82 9.36
C CYS A 27 -1.29 2.97 10.21
N ARG A 28 -1.32 3.87 11.20
CA ARG A 28 -0.20 4.07 12.15
C ARG A 28 0.17 2.83 12.97
N ASP A 29 -0.76 1.89 13.11
CA ASP A 29 -0.53 0.61 13.77
C ASP A 29 0.26 -0.39 12.91
N GLY A 30 0.64 -0.01 11.69
CA GLY A 30 1.35 -0.86 10.72
C GLY A 30 0.41 -1.73 9.88
N THR A 31 -0.91 -1.63 10.08
CA THR A 31 -1.87 -2.36 9.26
C THR A 31 -2.01 -1.73 7.88
N VAL A 32 -2.04 -2.58 6.86
CA VAL A 32 -2.24 -2.17 5.46
C VAL A 32 -3.59 -2.71 4.99
N ARG A 33 -4.44 -1.84 4.46
CA ARG A 33 -5.77 -2.24 3.96
C ARG A 33 -6.05 -1.59 2.60
N PRO A 34 -6.65 -2.31 1.64
CA PRO A 34 -7.05 -1.70 0.38
C PRO A 34 -8.05 -0.57 0.62
N VAL A 35 -7.95 0.50 -0.17
CA VAL A 35 -8.85 1.67 -0.06
C VAL A 35 -10.30 1.29 -0.35
N SER A 36 -10.50 0.30 -1.24
CA SER A 36 -11.80 -0.27 -1.52
C SER A 36 -11.66 -1.75 -1.91
N PRO A 37 -12.71 -2.58 -1.74
CA PRO A 37 -12.68 -3.99 -2.16
C PRO A 37 -12.53 -4.17 -3.67
N HIS A 38 -12.79 -3.13 -4.47
CA HIS A 38 -12.55 -3.12 -5.91
C HIS A 38 -11.14 -2.64 -6.30
N ASN A 39 -10.35 -2.21 -5.31
CA ASN A 39 -8.98 -1.70 -5.48
C ASN A 39 -8.02 -2.67 -4.76
N ALA A 40 -8.15 -3.95 -5.12
CA ALA A 40 -7.37 -5.05 -4.60
C ALA A 40 -7.25 -6.11 -5.71
N CYS A 41 -6.20 -6.92 -5.64
CA CYS A 41 -5.97 -7.99 -6.60
C CYS A 41 -6.91 -9.18 -6.38
N SER A 42 -7.19 -9.91 -7.45
CA SER A 42 -8.09 -11.08 -7.45
C SER A 42 -7.38 -12.43 -7.26
N CYS A 43 -6.16 -12.46 -6.72
CA CYS A 43 -5.42 -13.71 -6.50
C CYS A 43 -5.99 -14.52 -5.33
N ASP A 44 -5.84 -15.84 -5.36
CA ASP A 44 -6.40 -16.77 -4.36
C ASP A 44 -5.87 -16.54 -2.93
N ASP A 45 -4.66 -16.01 -2.78
CA ASP A 45 -4.05 -15.67 -1.48
C ASP A 45 -3.41 -14.28 -1.53
N PRO A 46 -4.18 -13.21 -1.30
CA PRO A 46 -3.69 -11.85 -1.39
C PRO A 46 -2.91 -11.45 -0.12
N SER A 47 -1.67 -11.04 -0.31
CA SER A 47 -0.80 -10.53 0.75
C SER A 47 -0.37 -9.10 0.42
N TYR A 48 -0.82 -8.12 1.20
CA TYR A 48 -0.65 -6.70 0.90
C TYR A 48 0.49 -6.09 1.71
N ARG A 49 1.34 -5.31 1.04
CA ARG A 49 2.38 -4.48 1.69
C ARG A 49 2.42 -3.09 1.07
N VAL A 50 2.84 -2.09 1.86
CA VAL A 50 3.14 -0.75 1.33
C VAL A 50 4.44 -0.82 0.53
N VAL A 51 4.48 -0.09 -0.57
CA VAL A 51 5.72 0.20 -1.30
C VAL A 51 6.28 1.48 -0.71
N ASP A 52 7.35 1.36 0.08
CA ASP A 52 8.07 2.52 0.60
C ASP A 52 8.79 3.23 -0.56
N GLU A 53 8.51 4.52 -0.71
CA GLU A 53 9.21 5.38 -1.68
C GLU A 53 10.71 5.48 -1.36
N ALA A 54 11.12 5.22 -0.12
CA ALA A 54 12.53 5.18 0.26
C ALA A 54 13.34 4.08 -0.46
N GLU A 55 12.71 2.96 -0.82
CA GLU A 55 13.37 1.84 -1.50
C GLU A 55 13.60 2.08 -3.00
N VAL A 56 12.98 3.10 -3.60
CA VAL A 56 13.19 3.45 -5.02
C VAL A 56 14.31 4.46 -5.25
N PHE A 57 14.81 5.12 -4.19
CA PHE A 57 15.82 6.18 -4.33
C PHE A 57 17.22 5.83 -3.79
N ASP A 58 17.47 4.65 -3.24
CA ASP A 58 18.82 4.25 -2.78
C ASP A 58 19.66 3.63 -3.90
N GLY A 59 19.77 4.32 -5.06
CA GLY A 59 20.34 3.65 -6.22
C GLY A 59 20.93 4.43 -7.38
N ARG A 60 20.85 5.77 -7.47
CA ARG A 60 21.55 6.53 -8.54
C ARG A 60 21.34 8.05 -8.45
N ASP A 61 22.22 8.74 -7.71
CA ASP A 61 22.89 9.95 -8.24
C ASP A 61 24.07 10.36 -7.34
N LEU A 62 25.17 9.62 -7.45
CA LEU A 62 26.50 10.14 -7.12
C LEU A 62 27.31 10.05 -8.41
N ILE A 63 27.21 11.09 -9.25
CA ILE A 63 28.19 11.36 -10.32
C ILE A 63 28.60 12.82 -10.24
#